data_AF-W4PL86-F1
#
_entry.id   AF-W4PL86-F1
#
_cell.length_a   1.000
_cell.length_b   1.000
_cell.length_c   1.000
_cell.angle_alpha   90.00
_cell.angle_beta   90.00
_cell.angle_gamma   90.00
#
_symmetry.space_group_name_H-M   'P 1'
#
loop_
_entity.id
_entity.type
_entity.pdbx_description
1 polymer ?
#
loop_
_entity_poly.entity_id
_entity_poly.type
_entity_poly.pdbx_seq_one_letter_code
_entity_poly.pdbx_strand_id
1 'polypeptide(L)'
;MENAGANASLAARDVSFYPGGISGNEDCGQMSAWYIFSALGFYAVCPGSNEFALTSPLFEKAVITLANGKTLTVSANNPEGNRYISKVELNGEAIEQNFITYEQLIGGGELRFTLSDKPDKKRGTSAEAAPYSYTKENVVSVPYVDKDLNLFSDRIMVTLATTTRGAEIRYTLDGSEPTRDAPLYERPFEVDKSLQIKAKGFKDGYLPSRTLWIAAVKAELKKPLSVSPAKNGTTYRYYEGNYRTVEDIEKTPLLEQGVMAKPSIANAKREDHFGYVFTGLINVPEDGVYAFRTSSDDGSVLYINDKLVVNNDGSHAVITADGWIALKKGFHSFRIYYFEDYEGEHFSWAWKRPSAKEMEPVPASVLFVE
;
A
#
# COMPACT_ATOMS: atom_id res chain seq x y z
N MET A 1 -23.37 -4.71 -7.15
CA MET A 1 -24.32 -5.36 -6.19
C MET A 1 -23.62 -6.12 -5.05
N GLU A 2 -22.36 -6.54 -5.17
CA GLU A 2 -21.60 -7.11 -4.02
C GLU A 2 -21.35 -6.09 -2.89
N ASN A 3 -21.14 -4.80 -3.22
CA ASN A 3 -20.79 -3.78 -2.21
C ASN A 3 -21.92 -3.35 -1.25
N ALA A 4 -23.19 -3.33 -1.68
CA ALA A 4 -24.28 -2.80 -0.83
C ALA A 4 -24.60 -3.73 0.36
N GLY A 5 -24.54 -5.05 0.14
CA GLY A 5 -24.69 -6.05 1.21
C GLY A 5 -23.44 -6.18 2.08
N ALA A 6 -22.25 -5.95 1.52
CA ALA A 6 -20.99 -6.00 2.27
C ALA A 6 -20.94 -4.91 3.36
N ASN A 7 -21.24 -3.65 3.04
CA ASN A 7 -21.17 -2.54 4.01
C ASN A 7 -22.16 -2.70 5.17
N ALA A 8 -23.42 -3.11 4.91
CA ALA A 8 -24.39 -3.37 5.98
C ALA A 8 -23.98 -4.55 6.88
N SER A 9 -23.40 -5.60 6.28
CA SER A 9 -22.91 -6.76 7.04
C SER A 9 -21.66 -6.46 7.87
N LEU A 10 -20.78 -5.58 7.39
CA LEU A 10 -19.63 -5.10 8.15
C LEU A 10 -20.08 -4.16 9.27
N ALA A 11 -21.01 -3.23 8.99
CA ALA A 11 -21.50 -2.30 10.01
C ALA A 11 -22.18 -3.03 11.18
N ALA A 12 -22.94 -4.09 10.89
CA ALA A 12 -23.55 -4.93 11.91
C ALA A 12 -22.58 -5.87 12.65
N ARG A 13 -21.37 -6.11 12.12
CA ARG A 13 -20.39 -7.05 12.71
C ARG A 13 -19.23 -6.36 13.41
N ASP A 14 -18.79 -5.23 12.87
CA ASP A 14 -17.55 -4.56 13.25
C ASP A 14 -17.77 -3.43 14.26
N VAL A 15 -19.04 -3.15 14.61
CA VAL A 15 -19.43 -2.22 15.66
C VAL A 15 -20.27 -2.93 16.71
N SER A 16 -19.83 -2.88 17.97
CA SER A 16 -20.59 -3.33 19.13
C SER A 16 -20.62 -2.26 20.23
N PHE A 17 -21.61 -2.33 21.12
CA PHE A 17 -21.82 -1.34 22.18
C PHE A 17 -20.99 -1.61 23.45
N TYR A 18 -19.96 -2.46 23.37
CA TYR A 18 -19.07 -2.80 24.49
C TYR A 18 -17.68 -2.19 24.30
N PRO A 19 -16.90 -1.98 25.39
CA PRO A 19 -15.49 -1.62 25.28
C PRO A 19 -14.74 -2.61 24.36
N GLY A 20 -13.97 -2.08 23.41
CA GLY A 20 -13.34 -2.88 22.35
C GLY A 20 -14.25 -3.20 21.15
N GLY A 21 -15.40 -2.54 21.06
CA GLY A 21 -16.41 -2.80 20.05
C GLY A 21 -16.18 -2.20 18.67
N ILE A 22 -15.00 -1.64 18.38
CA ILE A 22 -14.63 -1.15 17.04
C ILE A 22 -13.46 -1.98 16.51
N SER A 23 -13.48 -2.31 15.23
CA SER A 23 -12.49 -3.20 14.60
C SER A 23 -11.10 -2.56 14.37
N GLY A 24 -10.95 -1.27 14.68
CA GLY A 24 -9.72 -0.50 14.52
C GLY A 24 -9.76 0.82 15.28
N ASN A 25 -8.85 1.74 14.95
CA ASN A 25 -8.88 3.09 15.52
C ASN A 25 -10.18 3.81 15.13
N GLU A 26 -10.68 4.67 16.02
CA GLU A 26 -11.91 5.44 15.78
C GLU A 26 -11.70 6.52 14.70
N ASP A 27 -10.44 6.98 14.55
CA ASP A 27 -9.99 7.96 13.57
C ASP A 27 -10.81 9.26 13.61
N CYS A 28 -10.96 9.81 14.82
CA CYS A 28 -11.52 11.14 15.09
C CYS A 28 -12.92 11.38 14.51
N GLY A 29 -13.78 10.36 14.56
CA GLY A 29 -15.16 10.39 14.06
C GLY A 29 -15.38 9.60 12.78
N GLN A 30 -14.30 9.18 12.09
CA GLN A 30 -14.42 8.56 10.77
C GLN A 30 -15.16 7.21 10.82
N MET A 31 -14.77 6.32 11.75
CA MET A 31 -15.44 5.02 11.88
C MET A 31 -16.89 5.15 12.36
N SER A 32 -17.12 6.10 13.28
CA SER A 32 -18.46 6.42 13.78
C SER A 32 -19.38 6.95 12.66
N ALA A 33 -18.88 7.88 11.85
CA ALA A 33 -19.61 8.42 10.71
C ALA A 33 -19.89 7.35 9.66
N TRP A 34 -18.93 6.45 9.40
CA TRP A 34 -19.12 5.33 8.47
C TRP A 34 -20.27 4.42 8.90
N TYR A 35 -20.35 4.09 10.19
CA TYR A 35 -21.43 3.30 10.74
C TYR A 35 -22.78 4.01 10.57
N ILE A 36 -22.87 5.29 10.96
CA ILE A 36 -24.11 6.08 10.88
C ILE A 36 -24.64 6.12 9.44
N PHE A 37 -23.82 6.51 8.47
CA PHE A 37 -24.24 6.57 7.06
C PHE A 37 -24.67 5.20 6.55
N SER A 38 -23.84 4.17 6.75
CA SER A 38 -24.15 2.81 6.27
C SER A 38 -25.45 2.26 6.87
N ALA A 39 -25.70 2.52 8.17
CA ALA A 39 -26.90 2.10 8.88
C ALA A 39 -28.17 2.83 8.40
N LEU A 40 -28.03 4.06 7.90
CA LEU A 40 -29.10 4.83 7.27
C LEU A 40 -29.39 4.40 5.82
N GLY A 41 -28.58 3.51 5.23
CA GLY A 41 -28.83 3.00 3.88
C GLY A 41 -28.19 3.80 2.75
N PHE A 42 -27.21 4.68 3.03
CA PHE A 42 -26.46 5.38 1.99
C PHE A 42 -25.08 5.86 2.46
N TYR A 43 -24.09 5.97 1.57
CA TYR A 43 -22.72 6.36 1.91
C TYR A 43 -22.05 7.23 0.84
N ALA A 44 -21.30 8.25 1.27
CA ALA A 44 -20.56 9.14 0.38
C ALA A 44 -19.23 8.52 -0.07
N VAL A 45 -19.25 7.66 -1.10
CA VAL A 45 -18.06 6.95 -1.62
C VAL A 45 -17.02 7.92 -2.20
N CYS A 46 -17.48 8.94 -2.93
CA CYS A 46 -16.64 9.96 -3.54
C CYS A 46 -17.11 11.35 -3.08
N PRO A 47 -16.66 11.83 -1.91
CA PRO A 47 -16.95 13.19 -1.46
C PRO A 47 -16.59 14.21 -2.56
N GLY A 48 -17.51 15.14 -2.83
CA GLY A 48 -17.42 16.09 -3.96
C GLY A 48 -18.20 15.68 -5.22
N SER A 49 -18.62 14.42 -5.34
CA SER A 49 -19.50 13.98 -6.46
C SER A 49 -20.97 14.39 -6.30
N ASN A 50 -21.39 14.78 -5.09
CA ASN A 50 -22.79 15.00 -4.70
C ASN A 50 -23.69 13.74 -4.81
N GLU A 51 -23.09 12.55 -4.88
CA GLU A 51 -23.81 11.27 -4.87
C GLU A 51 -23.50 10.46 -3.61
N PHE A 52 -24.53 9.82 -3.08
CA PHE A 52 -24.44 8.88 -1.96
C PHE A 52 -24.85 7.51 -2.49
N ALA A 53 -23.92 6.56 -2.52
CA ALA A 53 -24.20 5.20 -2.95
C ALA A 53 -25.17 4.54 -1.95
N LEU A 54 -26.21 3.88 -2.47
CA LEU A 54 -27.20 3.20 -1.65
C LEU A 54 -26.60 1.95 -0.98
N THR A 55 -26.85 1.80 0.31
CA THR A 55 -26.55 0.62 1.13
C THR A 55 -27.85 0.07 1.73
N SER A 56 -27.79 -1.07 2.40
CA SER A 56 -28.97 -1.62 3.09
C SER A 56 -29.09 -0.99 4.48
N PRO A 57 -30.24 -0.36 4.82
CA PRO A 57 -30.44 0.21 6.15
C PRO A 57 -30.52 -0.89 7.21
N LEU A 58 -30.14 -0.55 8.45
CA LEU A 58 -30.13 -1.49 9.59
C LEU A 58 -31.35 -1.34 10.51
N PHE A 59 -32.13 -0.27 10.37
CA PHE A 59 -33.28 0.03 11.23
C PHE A 59 -34.56 0.11 10.41
N GLU A 60 -35.69 -0.34 10.98
CA GLU A 60 -37.01 -0.22 10.33
C GLU A 60 -37.38 1.25 10.09
N LYS A 61 -36.92 2.15 10.97
CA LYS A 61 -37.13 3.59 10.84
C LYS A 61 -36.00 4.36 11.51
N ALA A 62 -35.48 5.35 10.81
CA ALA A 62 -34.60 6.38 11.34
C ALA A 62 -35.12 7.77 10.92
N VAL A 63 -35.03 8.75 11.82
CA VAL A 63 -35.50 10.12 11.57
C VAL A 63 -34.36 11.09 11.87
N ILE A 64 -34.05 11.94 10.90
CA ILE A 64 -32.90 12.84 10.93
C ILE A 64 -33.40 14.27 10.71
N THR A 65 -33.03 15.18 11.61
CA THR A 65 -33.17 16.61 11.38
C THR A 65 -31.98 17.10 10.56
N LEU A 66 -32.24 17.58 9.35
CA LEU A 66 -31.24 18.06 8.42
C LEU A 66 -30.77 19.47 8.79
N ALA A 67 -29.60 19.86 8.30
CA ALA A 67 -29.01 21.17 8.61
C ALA A 67 -29.86 22.37 8.15
N ASN A 68 -30.74 22.18 7.15
CA ASN A 68 -31.68 23.20 6.70
C ASN A 68 -33.01 23.22 7.49
N GLY A 69 -33.10 22.47 8.59
CA GLY A 69 -34.28 22.36 9.44
C GLY A 69 -35.37 21.41 8.93
N LYS A 70 -35.21 20.81 7.74
CA LYS A 70 -36.13 19.79 7.24
C LYS A 70 -35.88 18.44 7.93
N THR A 71 -36.82 17.52 7.77
CA THR A 71 -36.70 16.15 8.29
C THR A 71 -36.55 15.16 7.14
N LEU A 72 -35.59 14.25 7.28
CA LEU A 72 -35.49 13.04 6.45
C LEU A 72 -35.87 11.84 7.31
N THR A 73 -36.87 11.08 6.87
CA THR A 73 -37.22 9.77 7.43
C THR A 73 -36.69 8.69 6.50
N VAL A 74 -35.85 7.81 7.01
CA VAL A 74 -35.48 6.57 6.33
C VAL A 74 -36.35 5.45 6.90
N SER A 75 -37.00 4.67 6.05
CA SER A 75 -37.81 3.52 6.47
C SER A 75 -37.48 2.25 5.69
N ALA A 76 -37.62 1.09 6.33
CA ALA A 76 -37.41 -0.23 5.74
C ALA A 76 -38.40 -1.24 6.33
N ASN A 77 -38.76 -2.27 5.57
CA ASN A 77 -39.77 -3.26 5.96
C ASN A 77 -39.31 -4.27 7.02
N ASN A 78 -38.17 -4.95 6.83
CA ASN A 78 -37.65 -5.96 7.76
C ASN A 78 -36.10 -6.06 7.64
N PRO A 79 -35.34 -5.03 8.05
CA PRO A 79 -33.88 -4.99 7.84
C PRO A 79 -33.11 -6.01 8.67
N GLU A 80 -33.70 -6.58 9.73
CA GLU A 80 -33.09 -7.66 10.51
C GLU A 80 -33.01 -8.97 9.71
N GLY A 81 -34.10 -9.33 9.02
CA GLY A 81 -34.19 -10.55 8.22
C GLY A 81 -33.80 -10.38 6.75
N ASN A 82 -33.97 -9.18 6.18
CA ASN A 82 -33.80 -8.91 4.76
C ASN A 82 -32.63 -7.97 4.51
N ARG A 83 -31.75 -8.35 3.57
CA ARG A 83 -30.49 -7.62 3.31
C ARG A 83 -30.40 -7.01 1.92
N TYR A 84 -31.22 -7.46 0.96
CA TYR A 84 -31.10 -7.05 -0.43
C TYR A 84 -32.15 -5.99 -0.76
N ILE A 85 -31.72 -4.88 -1.34
CA ILE A 85 -32.61 -3.82 -1.81
C ILE A 85 -33.35 -4.30 -3.07
N SER A 86 -34.67 -4.38 -3.00
CA SER A 86 -35.53 -4.64 -4.17
C SER A 86 -36.14 -3.37 -4.74
N LYS A 87 -36.35 -2.34 -3.92
CA LYS A 87 -36.89 -1.04 -4.33
C LYS A 87 -36.45 0.07 -3.39
N VAL A 88 -36.24 1.27 -3.91
CA VAL A 88 -36.03 2.50 -3.12
C VAL A 88 -36.93 3.59 -3.68
N GLU A 89 -37.57 4.33 -2.79
CA GLU A 89 -38.47 5.42 -3.16
C GLU A 89 -38.18 6.66 -2.31
N LEU A 90 -38.16 7.83 -2.92
CA LEU A 90 -38.14 9.12 -2.21
C LEU A 90 -39.48 9.81 -2.44
N ASN A 91 -40.24 10.05 -1.36
CA ASN A 91 -41.54 10.69 -1.41
C ASN A 91 -42.54 10.02 -2.39
N GLY A 92 -42.42 8.71 -2.55
CA GLY A 92 -43.25 7.90 -3.46
C GLY A 92 -42.72 7.80 -4.90
N GLU A 93 -41.65 8.50 -5.24
CA GLU A 93 -40.99 8.40 -6.55
C GLU A 93 -39.86 7.36 -6.50
N ALA A 94 -39.80 6.47 -7.48
CA ALA A 94 -38.81 5.40 -7.51
C ALA A 94 -37.40 5.92 -7.82
N ILE A 95 -36.41 5.39 -7.10
CA ILE A 95 -34.97 5.56 -7.37
C ILE A 95 -34.44 4.28 -7.99
N GLU A 96 -34.25 4.32 -9.31
CA GLU A 96 -33.73 3.21 -10.12
C GLU A 96 -32.19 3.13 -10.07
N GLN A 97 -31.53 4.22 -9.70
CA GLN A 97 -30.09 4.31 -9.53
C GLN A 97 -29.61 3.54 -8.28
N ASN A 98 -28.30 3.26 -8.24
CA ASN A 98 -27.62 2.75 -7.04
C ASN A 98 -27.07 3.87 -6.15
N PHE A 99 -27.52 5.11 -6.37
CA PHE A 99 -27.17 6.27 -5.59
C PHE A 99 -28.37 7.19 -5.42
N ILE A 100 -28.27 8.08 -4.43
CA ILE A 100 -29.17 9.21 -4.22
C ILE A 100 -28.33 10.49 -4.19
N THR A 101 -28.84 11.59 -4.72
CA THR A 101 -28.07 12.84 -4.78
C THR A 101 -28.19 13.64 -3.48
N TYR A 102 -27.22 14.51 -3.23
CA TYR A 102 -27.26 15.48 -2.13
C TYR A 102 -28.54 16.34 -2.17
N GLU A 103 -28.93 16.79 -3.36
CA GLU A 103 -30.13 17.62 -3.56
C GLU A 103 -31.41 16.89 -3.16
N GLN A 104 -31.52 15.61 -3.54
CA GLN A 104 -32.62 14.74 -3.15
C GLN A 104 -32.68 14.55 -1.62
N LEU A 105 -31.55 14.25 -0.98
CA LEU A 105 -31.47 14.04 0.47
C LEU A 105 -31.80 15.31 1.26
N ILE A 106 -31.20 16.45 0.90
CA ILE A 106 -31.42 17.72 1.62
C ILE A 106 -32.82 18.29 1.38
N GLY A 107 -33.52 17.78 0.37
CA GLY A 107 -34.94 18.00 0.12
C GLY A 107 -35.85 17.54 1.27
N GLY A 108 -35.41 16.55 2.06
CA GLY A 108 -36.17 15.92 3.14
C GLY A 108 -37.30 15.01 2.64
N GLY A 109 -38.18 14.61 3.56
CA GLY A 109 -39.30 13.71 3.29
C GLY A 109 -39.02 12.27 3.72
N GLU A 110 -39.52 11.29 2.96
CA GLU A 110 -39.34 9.86 3.28
C GLU A 110 -38.56 9.13 2.18
N LEU A 111 -37.42 8.55 2.57
CA LEU A 111 -36.64 7.59 1.79
C LEU A 111 -37.00 6.17 2.24
N ARG A 112 -37.80 5.47 1.45
CA ARG A 112 -38.34 4.15 1.77
C ARG A 112 -37.59 3.05 1.01
N PHE A 113 -37.05 2.08 1.75
CA PHE A 113 -36.43 0.87 1.23
C PHE A 113 -37.40 -0.31 1.32
N THR A 114 -37.53 -1.05 0.23
CA THR A 114 -38.11 -2.40 0.24
C THR A 114 -36.98 -3.40 0.17
N LEU A 115 -36.85 -4.24 1.20
CA LEU A 115 -35.80 -5.24 1.34
C LEU A 115 -36.36 -6.67 1.14
N SER A 116 -35.50 -7.54 0.61
CA SER A 116 -35.72 -8.97 0.42
C SER A 116 -34.58 -9.82 1.02
N ASP A 117 -34.88 -11.08 1.31
CA ASP A 117 -33.93 -12.14 1.66
C ASP A 117 -33.12 -12.65 0.46
N LYS A 118 -33.51 -12.30 -0.77
CA LYS A 118 -32.84 -12.70 -2.02
C LYS A 118 -32.47 -11.49 -2.88
N PRO A 119 -31.34 -11.54 -3.60
CA PRO A 119 -30.94 -10.44 -4.48
C PRO A 119 -31.82 -10.36 -5.71
N ASP A 120 -32.33 -9.16 -6.01
CA ASP A 120 -32.85 -8.85 -7.34
C ASP A 120 -31.69 -8.55 -8.29
N LYS A 121 -31.36 -9.51 -9.15
CA LYS A 121 -30.24 -9.41 -10.10
C LYS A 121 -30.50 -8.42 -11.26
N LYS A 122 -31.69 -7.82 -11.36
CA LYS A 122 -32.04 -6.86 -12.41
C LYS A 122 -32.01 -5.41 -11.94
N ARG A 123 -32.19 -5.16 -10.64
CA ARG A 123 -32.22 -3.79 -10.10
C ARG A 123 -30.86 -3.13 -10.26
N GLY A 124 -30.83 -1.91 -10.81
CA GLY A 124 -29.63 -1.07 -10.85
C GLY A 124 -28.46 -1.68 -11.63
N THR A 125 -28.73 -2.49 -12.67
CA THR A 125 -27.68 -3.08 -13.53
C THR A 125 -27.41 -2.30 -14.80
N SER A 126 -28.20 -1.26 -15.12
CA SER A 126 -27.94 -0.41 -16.28
C SER A 126 -26.73 0.48 -16.04
N ALA A 127 -26.13 0.99 -17.12
CA ALA A 127 -24.99 1.89 -17.03
C ALA A 127 -25.36 3.20 -16.31
N GLU A 128 -26.59 3.68 -16.48
CA GLU A 128 -27.12 4.91 -15.88
C GLU A 128 -27.42 4.76 -14.39
N ALA A 129 -27.51 3.52 -13.89
CA ALA A 129 -27.71 3.24 -12.47
C ALA A 129 -26.39 3.21 -11.68
N ALA A 130 -25.24 3.21 -12.36
CA ALA A 130 -23.94 3.26 -11.72
C ALA A 130 -23.68 4.65 -11.11
N PRO A 131 -23.04 4.72 -9.92
CA PRO A 131 -22.60 6.01 -9.37
C PRO A 131 -21.48 6.62 -10.23
N TYR A 132 -21.19 7.88 -9.96
CA TYR A 132 -20.18 8.68 -10.60
C TYR A 132 -18.82 7.95 -10.67
N SER A 133 -18.17 8.09 -11.83
CA SER A 133 -16.78 7.74 -12.05
C SER A 133 -16.16 8.76 -13.00
N TYR A 134 -14.93 9.17 -12.72
CA TYR A 134 -14.20 10.09 -13.60
C TYR A 134 -13.95 9.46 -14.98
N THR A 135 -13.62 8.17 -15.01
CA THR A 135 -13.52 7.39 -16.24
C THR A 135 -14.89 6.82 -16.59
N LYS A 136 -15.45 7.27 -17.71
CA LYS A 136 -16.73 6.78 -18.25
C LYS A 136 -16.56 5.72 -19.34
N GLU A 137 -15.35 5.63 -19.89
CA GLU A 137 -15.01 4.70 -20.95
C GLU A 137 -14.70 3.33 -20.36
N ASN A 138 -15.01 2.29 -21.13
CA ASN A 138 -14.56 0.95 -20.81
C ASN A 138 -13.05 0.87 -21.07
N VAL A 139 -12.24 0.87 -20.02
CA VAL A 139 -10.77 0.77 -20.11
C VAL A 139 -10.31 -0.57 -19.55
N VAL A 140 -9.37 -1.23 -20.21
CA VAL A 140 -8.77 -2.46 -19.68
C VAL A 140 -7.89 -2.14 -18.47
N SER A 141 -8.01 -2.93 -17.40
CA SER A 141 -7.16 -2.82 -16.22
C SER A 141 -5.70 -3.14 -16.57
N VAL A 142 -4.79 -2.32 -16.04
CA VAL A 142 -3.34 -2.48 -16.24
C VAL A 142 -2.91 -3.89 -15.82
N PRO A 143 -2.13 -4.61 -16.65
CA PRO A 143 -1.57 -5.89 -16.23
C PRO A 143 -0.73 -5.75 -14.96
N TYR A 144 -0.71 -6.80 -14.13
CA TYR A 144 0.08 -6.88 -12.92
C TYR A 144 0.87 -8.17 -12.87
N VAL A 145 1.88 -8.19 -11.98
CA VAL A 145 2.70 -9.37 -11.64
C VAL A 145 2.39 -9.83 -10.22
N ASP A 146 2.62 -11.11 -9.95
CA ASP A 146 2.38 -11.75 -8.64
C ASP A 146 3.57 -11.66 -7.68
N LYS A 147 4.72 -11.16 -8.16
CA LYS A 147 5.97 -11.03 -7.39
C LYS A 147 6.82 -9.87 -7.91
N ASP A 148 7.76 -9.42 -7.09
CA ASP A 148 8.77 -8.46 -7.53
C ASP A 148 9.77 -9.12 -8.51
N LEU A 149 10.02 -8.43 -9.62
CA LEU A 149 10.89 -8.88 -10.70
C LEU A 149 12.12 -7.98 -10.88
N ASN A 150 12.27 -6.93 -10.08
CA ASN A 150 13.27 -5.88 -10.31
C ASN A 150 14.72 -6.37 -10.19
N LEU A 151 15.00 -7.39 -9.35
CA LEU A 151 16.32 -8.00 -9.24
C LEU A 151 16.20 -9.51 -8.96
N PHE A 152 16.78 -10.38 -9.79
CA PHE A 152 16.69 -11.85 -9.67
C PHE A 152 18.03 -12.56 -9.88
N SER A 153 18.29 -13.67 -9.17
CA SER A 153 19.58 -14.40 -9.18
C SER A 153 19.86 -15.17 -10.48
N ASP A 154 19.14 -16.28 -10.69
CA ASP A 154 19.43 -17.20 -11.79
C ASP A 154 18.43 -17.03 -12.92
N ARG A 155 17.17 -17.34 -12.60
CA ARG A 155 16.01 -17.29 -13.46
C ARG A 155 14.77 -16.96 -12.64
N ILE A 156 13.80 -16.29 -13.25
CA ILE A 156 12.53 -15.97 -12.62
C ILE A 156 11.38 -16.29 -13.56
N MET A 157 10.33 -16.89 -13.02
CA MET A 157 9.09 -17.13 -13.75
C MET A 157 8.20 -15.90 -13.61
N VAL A 158 7.87 -15.28 -14.74
CA VAL A 158 7.01 -14.11 -14.86
C VAL A 158 5.58 -14.57 -15.10
N THR A 159 4.70 -14.22 -14.16
CA THR A 159 3.25 -14.38 -14.30
C THR A 159 2.64 -13.01 -14.54
N LEU A 160 1.86 -12.85 -15.61
CA LEU A 160 1.06 -11.66 -15.88
C LEU A 160 -0.43 -11.96 -15.69
N ALA A 161 -1.18 -10.99 -15.18
CA ALA A 161 -2.63 -11.09 -15.04
C ALA A 161 -3.31 -9.71 -15.17
N THR A 162 -4.60 -9.69 -15.45
CA THR A 162 -5.45 -8.48 -15.46
C THR A 162 -6.82 -8.81 -14.88
N THR A 163 -7.43 -7.87 -14.17
CA THR A 163 -8.77 -8.03 -13.58
C THR A 163 -9.89 -7.84 -14.61
N THR A 164 -9.59 -7.32 -15.81
CA THR A 164 -10.58 -7.23 -16.89
C THR A 164 -10.80 -8.59 -17.52
N ARG A 165 -11.88 -9.27 -17.15
CA ARG A 165 -12.25 -10.59 -17.69
C ARG A 165 -12.32 -10.56 -19.22
N GLY A 166 -11.65 -11.53 -19.85
CA GLY A 166 -11.61 -11.71 -21.30
C GLY A 166 -10.73 -10.71 -22.04
N ALA A 167 -9.92 -9.90 -21.33
CA ALA A 167 -8.87 -9.11 -21.97
C ALA A 167 -7.66 -9.98 -22.30
N GLU A 168 -7.02 -9.69 -23.42
CA GLU A 168 -5.72 -10.22 -23.80
C GLU A 168 -4.61 -9.38 -23.17
N ILE A 169 -3.49 -10.00 -22.80
CA ILE A 169 -2.28 -9.30 -22.38
C ILE A 169 -1.24 -9.47 -23.48
N ARG A 170 -0.72 -8.34 -23.99
CA ARG A 170 0.38 -8.31 -24.96
C ARG A 170 1.62 -7.78 -24.26
N TYR A 171 2.80 -8.32 -24.58
CA TYR A 171 4.03 -7.96 -23.90
C TYR A 171 5.25 -7.90 -24.81
N THR A 172 6.26 -7.19 -24.36
CA THR A 172 7.57 -7.08 -25.00
C THR A 172 8.65 -7.26 -23.94
N LEU A 173 9.83 -7.73 -24.35
CA LEU A 173 10.98 -7.99 -23.47
C LEU A 173 12.18 -7.08 -23.78
N ASP A 174 12.07 -6.24 -24.79
CA ASP A 174 13.10 -5.29 -25.23
C ASP A 174 12.80 -3.85 -24.81
N GLY A 175 11.71 -3.63 -24.06
CA GLY A 175 11.26 -2.31 -23.62
C GLY A 175 10.47 -1.51 -24.68
N SER A 176 10.18 -2.08 -25.85
CA SER A 176 9.27 -1.46 -26.83
C SER A 176 7.83 -1.43 -26.31
N GLU A 177 7.00 -0.48 -26.77
CA GLU A 177 5.60 -0.39 -26.35
C GLU A 177 4.77 -1.55 -26.94
N PRO A 178 4.07 -2.36 -26.12
CA PRO A 178 3.27 -3.46 -26.64
C PRO A 178 2.07 -2.96 -27.45
N THR A 179 1.96 -3.41 -28.70
CA THR A 179 0.79 -3.21 -29.55
C THR A 179 -0.10 -4.47 -29.57
N ARG A 180 -1.23 -4.43 -30.28
CA ARG A 180 -2.07 -5.64 -30.49
C ARG A 180 -1.35 -6.75 -31.25
N ASP A 181 -0.31 -6.42 -32.00
CA ASP A 181 0.48 -7.38 -32.79
C ASP A 181 1.67 -7.95 -32.01
N ALA A 182 1.96 -7.43 -30.81
CA ALA A 182 3.01 -7.96 -29.96
C ALA A 182 2.65 -9.40 -29.48
N PRO A 183 3.63 -10.18 -28.99
CA PRO A 183 3.39 -11.50 -28.45
C PRO A 183 2.25 -11.54 -27.42
N LEU A 184 1.34 -12.49 -27.59
CA LEU A 184 0.26 -12.77 -26.65
C LEU A 184 0.83 -13.50 -25.42
N TYR A 185 0.46 -13.05 -24.24
CA TYR A 185 0.72 -13.78 -23.01
C TYR A 185 -0.29 -14.92 -22.86
N GLU A 186 0.15 -16.16 -23.09
CA GLU A 186 -0.68 -17.36 -22.97
C GLU A 186 -0.40 -18.14 -21.68
N ARG A 187 0.83 -18.06 -21.17
CA ARG A 187 1.30 -18.78 -19.98
C ARG A 187 2.52 -18.08 -19.37
N PRO A 188 2.84 -18.35 -18.10
CA PRO A 188 4.06 -17.85 -17.49
C PRO A 188 5.30 -18.19 -18.31
N PHE A 189 6.28 -17.26 -18.34
CA PHE A 189 7.52 -17.42 -19.08
C PHE A 189 8.74 -17.17 -18.18
N GLU A 190 9.88 -17.75 -18.54
CA GLU A 190 11.13 -17.64 -17.78
C GLU A 190 11.98 -16.47 -18.30
N VAL A 191 12.60 -15.74 -17.37
CA VAL A 191 13.59 -14.70 -17.64
C VAL A 191 14.89 -15.06 -16.91
N ASP A 192 16.00 -15.08 -17.64
CA ASP A 192 17.33 -15.51 -17.16
C ASP A 192 18.45 -14.50 -17.46
N LYS A 193 18.08 -13.29 -17.88
CA LYS A 193 18.98 -12.16 -18.18
C LYS A 193 18.29 -10.82 -17.94
N SER A 194 19.08 -9.77 -17.76
CA SER A 194 18.53 -8.42 -17.61
C SER A 194 17.77 -7.99 -18.86
N LEU A 195 16.54 -7.50 -18.68
CA LEU A 195 15.68 -7.05 -19.77
C LEU A 195 14.59 -6.07 -19.28
N GLN A 196 13.87 -5.45 -20.20
CA GLN A 196 12.73 -4.59 -19.87
C GLN A 196 11.42 -5.27 -20.29
N ILE A 197 10.61 -5.62 -19.31
CA ILE A 197 9.27 -6.17 -19.54
C ILE A 197 8.31 -5.00 -19.65
N LYS A 198 7.59 -4.90 -20.76
CA LYS A 198 6.38 -4.07 -20.84
C LYS A 198 5.19 -4.94 -21.16
N ALA A 199 4.06 -4.66 -20.52
CA ALA A 199 2.81 -5.39 -20.77
C ALA A 199 1.61 -4.43 -20.84
N LYS A 200 0.66 -4.76 -21.70
CA LYS A 200 -0.54 -3.96 -21.95
C LYS A 200 -1.75 -4.85 -22.22
N GLY A 201 -2.87 -4.49 -21.62
CA GLY A 201 -4.14 -5.19 -21.76
C GLY A 201 -4.97 -4.64 -22.94
N PHE A 202 -5.56 -5.53 -23.72
CA PHE A 202 -6.40 -5.22 -24.86
C PHE A 202 -7.70 -6.01 -24.82
N LYS A 203 -8.81 -5.36 -25.19
CA LYS A 203 -10.12 -6.00 -25.34
C LYS A 203 -10.94 -5.21 -26.34
N ASP A 204 -11.71 -5.89 -27.17
CA ASP A 204 -12.57 -5.23 -28.16
C ASP A 204 -13.71 -4.47 -27.47
N GLY A 205 -14.01 -3.26 -27.96
CA GLY A 205 -14.95 -2.35 -27.31
C GLY A 205 -14.41 -1.66 -26.05
N TYR A 206 -13.13 -1.86 -25.70
CA TYR A 206 -12.45 -1.20 -24.60
C TYR A 206 -11.26 -0.38 -25.12
N LEU A 207 -10.96 0.73 -24.44
CA LEU A 207 -9.66 1.37 -24.55
C LEU A 207 -8.57 0.46 -23.96
N PRO A 208 -7.38 0.39 -24.58
CA PRO A 208 -6.26 -0.36 -24.02
C PRO A 208 -5.87 0.15 -22.63
N SER A 209 -5.30 -0.74 -21.83
CA SER A 209 -4.78 -0.34 -20.52
C SER A 209 -3.61 0.65 -20.65
N ARG A 210 -3.25 1.30 -19.53
CA ARG A 210 -1.89 1.85 -19.40
C ARG A 210 -0.87 0.71 -19.41
N THR A 211 0.38 1.05 -19.68
CA THR A 211 1.47 0.09 -19.81
C THR A 211 2.07 -0.22 -18.44
N LEU A 212 2.11 -1.51 -18.09
CA LEU A 212 2.99 -2.02 -17.04
C LEU A 212 4.42 -1.97 -17.55
N TRP A 213 5.35 -1.46 -16.75
CA TRP A 213 6.77 -1.43 -17.09
C TRP A 213 7.61 -1.93 -15.90
N ILE A 214 8.51 -2.86 -16.17
CA ILE A 214 9.39 -3.51 -15.19
C ILE A 214 10.79 -3.61 -15.79
N ALA A 215 11.80 -3.16 -15.04
CA ALA A 215 13.20 -3.42 -15.34
C ALA A 215 13.63 -4.70 -14.60
N ALA A 216 13.57 -5.85 -15.28
CA ALA A 216 13.99 -7.11 -14.68
C ALA A 216 15.51 -7.21 -14.78
N VAL A 217 16.22 -7.01 -13.67
CA VAL A 217 17.70 -7.03 -13.66
C VAL A 217 18.19 -8.37 -13.16
N LYS A 218 19.05 -9.04 -13.96
CA LYS A 218 19.79 -10.20 -13.47
C LYS A 218 20.87 -9.74 -12.51
N ALA A 219 20.82 -10.29 -11.31
CA ALA A 219 21.74 -10.04 -10.23
C ALA A 219 23.17 -10.46 -10.59
N GLU A 220 24.08 -9.51 -10.52
CA GLU A 220 25.51 -9.79 -10.44
C GLU A 220 25.93 -9.86 -8.98
N LEU A 221 26.18 -11.07 -8.48
CA LEU A 221 26.60 -11.27 -7.09
C LEU A 221 27.94 -10.57 -6.83
N LYS A 222 27.94 -9.59 -5.91
CA LYS A 222 29.16 -8.91 -5.48
C LYS A 222 30.02 -9.86 -4.68
N LYS A 223 31.32 -9.86 -4.97
CA LYS A 223 32.31 -10.70 -4.28
C LYS A 223 32.48 -10.24 -2.84
N PRO A 224 32.71 -11.16 -1.89
CA PRO A 224 33.01 -10.79 -0.52
C PRO A 224 34.42 -10.20 -0.42
N LEU A 225 34.63 -9.42 0.62
CA LEU A 225 35.93 -8.94 1.04
C LEU A 225 36.74 -10.11 1.62
N SER A 226 38.03 -10.14 1.31
CA SER A 226 38.97 -11.13 1.86
C SER A 226 39.50 -10.65 3.22
N VAL A 227 38.64 -10.73 4.24
CA VAL A 227 38.90 -10.23 5.60
C VAL A 227 38.67 -11.34 6.64
N SER A 228 39.23 -11.16 7.84
CA SER A 228 39.06 -12.07 8.98
C SER A 228 38.87 -11.25 10.25
N PRO A 229 37.70 -10.61 10.41
CA PRO A 229 37.46 -9.71 11.53
C PRO A 229 37.46 -10.47 12.85
N ALA A 230 38.17 -9.94 13.84
CA ALA A 230 38.32 -10.56 15.15
C ALA A 230 37.22 -10.16 16.15
N LYS A 231 36.46 -9.10 15.86
CA LYS A 231 35.52 -8.49 16.80
C LYS A 231 34.15 -8.27 16.16
N ASN A 232 33.11 -8.82 16.79
CA ASN A 232 31.72 -8.51 16.47
C ASN A 232 31.37 -7.07 16.85
N GLY A 233 30.51 -6.44 16.06
CA GLY A 233 29.95 -5.12 16.35
C GLY A 233 29.85 -4.23 15.12
N THR A 234 29.63 -2.95 15.38
CA THR A 234 29.45 -1.89 14.39
C THR A 234 30.14 -0.65 14.93
N THR A 235 30.97 -0.02 14.12
CA THR A 235 31.55 1.28 14.41
C THR A 235 30.46 2.35 14.23
N TYR A 236 30.38 3.31 15.14
CA TYR A 236 29.52 4.48 14.98
C TYR A 236 30.33 5.77 15.10
N ARG A 237 29.84 6.79 14.42
CA ARG A 237 30.21 8.20 14.58
C ARG A 237 28.94 9.01 14.82
N TYR A 238 28.95 9.91 15.78
CA TYR A 238 27.83 10.72 16.21
C TYR A 238 28.12 12.20 16.01
N TYR A 239 27.11 12.91 15.52
CA TYR A 239 27.14 14.31 15.11
C TYR A 239 25.89 15.03 15.61
N GLU A 240 25.96 16.35 15.72
CA GLU A 240 24.81 17.21 15.99
C GLU A 240 24.76 18.39 15.02
N GLY A 241 23.57 18.70 14.55
CA GLY A 241 23.34 19.73 13.53
C GLY A 241 21.94 19.65 12.93
N ASN A 242 21.54 20.71 12.24
CA ASN A 242 20.31 20.70 11.46
C ASN A 242 20.61 20.08 10.10
N TYR A 243 20.00 18.94 9.82
CA TYR A 243 20.27 18.16 8.61
C TYR A 243 19.01 18.07 7.77
N ARG A 244 19.14 18.22 6.45
CA ARG A 244 18.02 17.98 5.52
C ARG A 244 18.24 16.72 4.70
N THR A 245 19.49 16.31 4.59
CA THR A 245 19.93 15.13 3.86
C THR A 245 21.09 14.48 4.63
N VAL A 246 21.31 13.19 4.43
CA VAL A 246 22.45 12.49 5.04
C VAL A 246 23.81 13.07 4.65
N GLU A 247 23.89 13.77 3.50
CA GLU A 247 25.11 14.45 3.06
C GLU A 247 25.52 15.60 3.99
N ASP A 248 24.60 16.13 4.81
CA ASP A 248 24.87 17.23 5.73
C ASP A 248 25.59 16.78 7.01
N ILE A 249 25.46 15.51 7.40
CA ILE A 249 25.96 14.97 8.68
C ILE A 249 27.46 15.22 8.83
N GLU A 250 28.26 14.77 7.87
CA GLU A 250 29.72 14.85 7.94
C GLU A 250 30.27 16.26 7.65
N LYS A 251 29.40 17.23 7.34
CA LYS A 251 29.77 18.66 7.26
C LYS A 251 29.86 19.31 8.65
N THR A 252 29.40 18.62 9.70
CA THR A 252 29.47 19.08 11.09
C THR A 252 30.58 18.39 11.88
N PRO A 253 31.08 18.98 12.99
CA PRO A 253 32.13 18.37 13.80
C PRO A 253 31.72 17.00 14.38
N LEU A 254 32.61 16.02 14.28
CA LEU A 254 32.46 14.73 14.96
C LEU A 254 32.49 14.93 16.48
N LEU A 255 31.45 14.49 17.18
CA LEU A 255 31.34 14.65 18.64
C LEU A 255 31.70 13.39 19.40
N GLU A 256 31.36 12.22 18.86
CA GLU A 256 31.67 10.94 19.50
C GLU A 256 31.84 9.84 18.45
N GLN A 257 32.67 8.86 18.76
CA GLN A 257 32.77 7.62 18.00
C GLN A 257 33.03 6.44 18.93
N GLY A 258 32.62 5.25 18.50
CA GLY A 258 32.78 4.04 19.29
C GLY A 258 32.34 2.79 18.57
N VAL A 259 32.11 1.72 19.34
CA VAL A 259 31.61 0.44 18.83
C VAL A 259 30.36 0.05 19.62
N MET A 260 29.34 -0.40 18.91
CA MET A 260 28.10 -0.97 19.49
C MET A 260 27.78 -2.33 18.85
N ALA A 261 26.85 -3.07 19.43
CA ALA A 261 26.52 -4.42 18.94
C ALA A 261 25.85 -4.43 17.55
N LYS A 262 25.06 -3.40 17.25
CA LYS A 262 24.34 -3.19 15.99
C LYS A 262 24.00 -1.70 15.85
N PRO A 263 23.73 -1.19 14.63
CA PRO A 263 23.18 0.16 14.43
C PRO A 263 21.98 0.42 15.35
N SER A 264 22.04 1.52 16.10
CA SER A 264 21.03 1.89 17.10
C SER A 264 21.15 3.36 17.45
N ILE A 265 20.00 4.04 17.57
CA ILE A 265 19.91 5.45 17.98
C ILE A 265 19.54 5.62 19.46
N ALA A 266 19.30 4.53 20.19
CA ALA A 266 18.84 4.57 21.59
C ALA A 266 19.78 5.29 22.59
N ASN A 267 21.02 5.61 22.17
CA ASN A 267 22.00 6.34 22.98
C ASN A 267 22.25 7.76 22.43
N ALA A 268 21.35 8.29 21.59
CA ALA A 268 21.42 9.67 21.14
C ALA A 268 21.43 10.63 22.35
N LYS A 269 22.19 11.71 22.26
CA LYS A 269 22.33 12.67 23.38
C LYS A 269 21.25 13.74 23.37
N ARG A 270 20.48 13.81 22.28
CA ARG A 270 19.41 14.77 22.02
C ARG A 270 18.26 14.03 21.36
N GLU A 271 17.06 14.59 21.55
CA GLU A 271 15.83 14.10 20.91
C GLU A 271 15.81 14.52 19.43
N ASP A 272 16.28 15.72 19.10
CA ASP A 272 16.28 16.26 17.74
C ASP A 272 17.67 16.76 17.29
N HIS A 273 17.83 16.95 15.98
CA HIS A 273 19.00 17.56 15.31
C HIS A 273 20.31 16.82 15.59
N PHE A 274 20.29 15.50 15.40
CA PHE A 274 21.47 14.63 15.55
C PHE A 274 21.62 13.67 14.38
N GLY A 275 22.83 13.13 14.23
CA GLY A 275 23.17 12.23 13.12
C GLY A 275 24.10 11.11 13.54
N TYR A 276 23.89 9.95 12.95
CA TYR A 276 24.77 8.79 13.08
C TYR A 276 25.31 8.35 11.72
N VAL A 277 26.60 7.95 11.72
CA VAL A 277 27.19 7.17 10.64
C VAL A 277 27.65 5.83 11.22
N PHE A 278 26.99 4.75 10.84
CA PHE A 278 27.33 3.38 11.21
C PHE A 278 28.15 2.73 10.11
N THR A 279 29.27 2.10 10.45
CA THR A 279 30.11 1.34 9.50
C THR A 279 30.52 -0.01 10.08
N GLY A 280 30.78 -0.97 9.20
CA GLY A 280 31.23 -2.30 9.59
C GLY A 280 31.23 -3.28 8.44
N LEU A 281 31.41 -4.55 8.80
CA LEU A 281 31.27 -5.70 7.92
C LEU A 281 30.00 -6.47 8.29
N ILE A 282 29.28 -6.95 7.28
CA ILE A 282 28.18 -7.90 7.41
C ILE A 282 28.59 -9.23 6.78
N ASN A 283 28.49 -10.31 7.56
CA ASN A 283 28.74 -11.67 7.06
C ASN A 283 27.45 -12.28 6.53
N VAL A 284 27.30 -12.33 5.22
CA VAL A 284 26.10 -12.88 4.59
C VAL A 284 26.22 -14.40 4.42
N PRO A 285 25.24 -15.21 4.87
CA PRO A 285 25.41 -16.66 5.01
C PRO A 285 25.26 -17.47 3.71
N GLU A 286 24.71 -16.89 2.66
CA GLU A 286 24.41 -17.57 1.39
C GLU A 286 24.55 -16.64 0.18
N ASP A 287 24.69 -17.24 -1.00
CA ASP A 287 24.67 -16.54 -2.27
C ASP A 287 23.22 -16.13 -2.62
N GLY A 288 23.02 -14.91 -3.14
CA GLY A 288 21.75 -14.54 -3.76
C GLY A 288 21.39 -13.07 -3.64
N VAL A 289 20.11 -12.78 -3.93
CA VAL A 289 19.54 -11.43 -3.80
C VAL A 289 19.05 -11.22 -2.38
N TYR A 290 19.65 -10.26 -1.70
CA TYR A 290 19.21 -9.77 -0.39
C TYR A 290 18.34 -8.55 -0.61
N ALA A 291 17.21 -8.49 0.09
CA ALA A 291 16.51 -7.23 0.30
C ALA A 291 16.96 -6.65 1.64
N PHE A 292 17.17 -5.34 1.70
CA PHE A 292 17.41 -4.59 2.92
C PHE A 292 16.30 -3.55 3.08
N ARG A 293 15.94 -3.28 4.33
CA ARG A 293 14.98 -2.26 4.70
C ARG A 293 15.60 -1.33 5.73
N THR A 294 15.36 -0.05 5.59
CA THR A 294 15.44 0.90 6.71
C THR A 294 14.04 1.41 7.03
N SER A 295 13.78 1.65 8.32
CA SER A 295 12.63 2.41 8.80
C SER A 295 13.20 3.57 9.59
N SER A 296 12.93 4.79 9.17
CA SER A 296 13.42 5.98 9.87
C SER A 296 12.36 7.05 9.98
N ASP A 297 12.31 7.71 11.14
CA ASP A 297 11.88 9.11 11.24
C ASP A 297 13.04 9.94 10.68
N ASP A 298 12.72 10.84 9.76
CA ASP A 298 13.68 11.52 8.88
C ASP A 298 14.68 10.57 8.17
N GLY A 299 15.85 11.08 7.78
CA GLY A 299 16.62 10.49 6.69
C GLY A 299 17.49 9.30 7.11
N SER A 300 17.43 8.20 6.34
CA SER A 300 18.43 7.12 6.40
C SER A 300 18.85 6.60 5.03
N VAL A 301 20.13 6.23 4.90
CA VAL A 301 20.68 5.71 3.64
C VAL A 301 21.64 4.56 3.91
N LEU A 302 21.40 3.40 3.29
CA LEU A 302 22.25 2.22 3.38
C LEU A 302 23.08 2.03 2.11
N TYR A 303 24.38 1.84 2.32
CA TYR A 303 25.34 1.39 1.33
C TYR A 303 25.87 -0.01 1.70
N ILE A 304 26.02 -0.88 0.71
CA ILE A 304 26.73 -2.16 0.83
C ILE A 304 27.81 -2.21 -0.25
N ASN A 305 29.07 -2.47 0.12
CA ASN A 305 30.22 -2.39 -0.78
C ASN A 305 30.24 -1.07 -1.60
N ASP A 306 30.00 0.06 -0.92
CA ASP A 306 29.89 1.42 -1.47
C ASP A 306 28.81 1.61 -2.55
N LYS A 307 27.90 0.63 -2.74
CA LYS A 307 26.72 0.79 -3.57
C LYS A 307 25.54 1.21 -2.73
N LEU A 308 24.85 2.28 -3.15
CA LEU A 308 23.55 2.66 -2.60
C LEU A 308 22.58 1.47 -2.75
N VAL A 309 22.04 0.99 -1.63
CA VAL A 309 21.06 -0.10 -1.59
C VAL A 309 19.70 0.45 -1.20
N VAL A 310 19.62 1.14 -0.06
CA VAL A 310 18.37 1.74 0.43
C VAL A 310 18.55 3.25 0.48
N ASN A 311 17.58 3.99 -0.06
CA ASN A 311 17.49 5.44 0.05
C ASN A 311 16.17 5.83 0.70
N ASN A 312 16.23 6.22 1.97
CA ASN A 312 15.15 6.78 2.76
C ASN A 312 15.54 8.20 3.22
N ASP A 313 16.21 8.98 2.36
CA ASP A 313 16.75 10.30 2.72
C ASP A 313 15.68 11.39 2.71
N GLY A 314 15.97 12.51 3.37
CA GLY A 314 15.06 13.65 3.51
C GLY A 314 14.32 13.67 4.85
N SER A 315 13.63 14.78 5.11
CA SER A 315 12.80 14.92 6.31
C SER A 315 11.37 14.42 6.07
N HIS A 316 10.89 13.59 6.99
CA HIS A 316 9.59 12.92 6.93
C HIS A 316 9.30 12.19 8.25
N ALA A 317 8.02 11.99 8.56
CA ALA A 317 7.61 11.06 9.62
C ALA A 317 8.15 9.63 9.38
N VAL A 318 8.03 8.74 10.37
CA VAL A 318 8.45 7.32 10.23
C VAL A 318 7.90 6.65 8.97
N ILE A 319 8.77 6.38 8.00
CA ILE A 319 8.47 5.58 6.80
C ILE A 319 9.54 4.51 6.57
N THR A 320 9.21 3.53 5.73
CA THR A 320 10.15 2.46 5.34
C THR A 320 10.59 2.62 3.89
N ALA A 321 11.87 2.37 3.62
CA ALA A 321 12.38 2.16 2.27
C ALA A 321 13.08 0.80 2.15
N ASP A 322 12.92 0.20 0.97
CA ASP A 322 13.52 -1.09 0.62
C ASP A 322 14.54 -0.94 -0.51
N GLY A 323 15.50 -1.86 -0.51
CA GLY A 323 16.59 -1.90 -1.46
C GLY A 323 17.08 -3.32 -1.67
N TRP A 324 17.67 -3.60 -2.83
CA TRP A 324 18.11 -4.95 -3.18
C TRP A 324 19.54 -4.96 -3.65
N ILE A 325 20.29 -5.98 -3.23
CA ILE A 325 21.65 -6.22 -3.70
C ILE A 325 21.93 -7.72 -3.77
N ALA A 326 22.64 -8.12 -4.82
CA ALA A 326 23.09 -9.49 -4.98
C ALA A 326 24.48 -9.68 -4.36
N LEU A 327 24.62 -10.64 -3.46
CA LEU A 327 25.84 -10.87 -2.70
C LEU A 327 26.26 -12.33 -2.81
N LYS A 328 27.57 -12.56 -2.95
CA LYS A 328 28.19 -13.87 -2.69
C LYS A 328 28.29 -14.05 -1.18
N LYS A 329 28.17 -15.28 -0.69
CA LYS A 329 28.44 -15.64 0.71
C LYS A 329 29.79 -15.07 1.18
N GLY A 330 29.80 -14.44 2.35
CA GLY A 330 31.00 -13.92 3.00
C GLY A 330 30.83 -12.49 3.53
N PHE A 331 31.95 -11.82 3.81
CA PHE A 331 31.96 -10.48 4.40
C PHE A 331 31.76 -9.39 3.34
N HIS A 332 30.89 -8.43 3.62
CA HIS A 332 30.65 -7.23 2.82
C HIS A 332 30.74 -6.00 3.70
N SER A 333 31.25 -4.88 3.20
CA SER A 333 31.19 -3.64 3.97
C SER A 333 29.77 -3.07 3.93
N PHE A 334 29.35 -2.45 5.03
CA PHE A 334 28.14 -1.66 5.07
C PHE A 334 28.43 -0.27 5.65
N ARG A 335 27.67 0.71 5.18
CA ARG A 335 27.61 2.06 5.75
C ARG A 335 26.18 2.51 5.81
N ILE A 336 25.72 2.94 6.98
CA ILE A 336 24.38 3.49 7.16
C ILE A 336 24.53 4.90 7.68
N TYR A 337 23.89 5.84 7.00
CA TYR A 337 23.64 7.17 7.52
C TYR A 337 22.24 7.23 8.12
N TYR A 338 22.08 7.96 9.21
CA TYR A 338 20.80 8.34 9.80
C TYR A 338 20.90 9.75 10.34
N PHE A 339 19.86 10.56 10.17
CA PHE A 339 19.67 11.79 10.92
C PHE A 339 18.24 11.93 11.42
N GLU A 340 18.12 12.70 12.49
CA GLU A 340 16.88 13.18 13.07
C GLU A 340 16.85 14.71 12.95
N ASP A 341 15.79 15.27 12.37
CA ASP A 341 15.55 16.71 12.25
C ASP A 341 14.59 17.19 13.33
N TYR A 342 13.31 16.80 13.31
CA TYR A 342 12.34 17.27 14.30
C TYR A 342 11.12 16.35 14.53
N GLU A 343 10.66 16.29 15.78
CA GLU A 343 9.42 15.64 16.24
C GLU A 343 9.38 14.11 16.09
N GLY A 344 10.07 13.44 17.02
CA GLY A 344 10.00 12.00 17.22
C GLY A 344 11.11 11.28 16.47
N GLU A 345 11.67 10.25 17.08
CA GLU A 345 12.84 9.56 16.52
C GLU A 345 12.61 8.05 16.38
N HIS A 346 12.93 7.53 15.20
CA HIS A 346 12.88 6.11 14.94
C HIS A 346 14.00 5.69 14.00
N PHE A 347 14.68 4.60 14.34
CA PHE A 347 15.54 3.92 13.39
C PHE A 347 15.51 2.41 13.60
N SER A 348 15.26 1.68 12.53
CA SER A 348 15.51 0.25 12.46
C SER A 348 15.98 -0.17 11.07
N TRP A 349 16.65 -1.32 11.00
CA TRP A 349 17.04 -1.93 9.75
C TRP A 349 16.88 -3.45 9.79
N ALA A 350 16.55 -4.00 8.63
CA ALA A 350 16.23 -5.41 8.46
C ALA A 350 16.76 -5.92 7.11
N TRP A 351 16.82 -7.24 6.99
CA TRP A 351 17.12 -7.91 5.73
C TRP A 351 16.12 -9.02 5.44
N LYS A 352 16.00 -9.40 4.18
CA LYS A 352 15.39 -10.66 3.75
C LYS A 352 16.44 -11.41 2.98
N ARG A 353 16.89 -12.53 3.56
CA ARG A 353 17.84 -13.44 2.92
C ARG A 353 17.19 -14.11 1.71
N PRO A 354 17.99 -14.58 0.72
CA PRO A 354 17.48 -15.28 -0.46
C PRO A 354 16.53 -16.44 -0.13
N SER A 355 16.83 -17.23 0.91
CA SER A 355 16.01 -18.37 1.34
C SER A 355 14.87 -17.99 2.30
N ALA A 356 14.84 -16.77 2.83
CA ALA A 356 13.86 -16.34 3.82
C ALA A 356 12.51 -15.99 3.18
N LYS A 357 11.41 -16.32 3.87
CA LYS A 357 10.05 -15.95 3.44
C LYS A 357 9.73 -14.49 3.75
N GLU A 358 10.20 -14.00 4.89
CA GLU A 358 9.86 -12.70 5.47
C GLU A 358 11.13 -11.90 5.80
N MET A 359 10.97 -10.58 5.96
CA MET A 359 12.02 -9.69 6.48
C MET A 359 12.27 -9.97 7.96
N GLU A 360 13.53 -9.92 8.38
CA GLU A 360 13.94 -10.08 9.78
C GLU A 360 15.01 -9.03 10.15
N PRO A 361 15.10 -8.60 11.43
CA PRO A 361 16.18 -7.72 11.87
C PRO A 361 17.55 -8.33 11.60
N VAL A 362 18.52 -7.53 11.16
CA VAL A 362 19.88 -8.02 10.94
C VAL A 362 20.51 -8.41 12.29
N PRO A 363 20.89 -9.68 12.51
CA PRO A 363 21.42 -10.12 13.80
C PRO A 363 22.78 -9.49 14.12
N ALA A 364 23.01 -9.09 15.37
CA ALA A 364 24.33 -8.60 15.81
C ALA A 364 25.46 -9.66 15.62
N SER A 365 25.11 -10.94 15.60
CA SER A 365 26.05 -12.04 15.39
C SER A 365 26.68 -12.07 13.99
N VAL A 366 26.07 -11.40 13.01
CA VAL A 366 26.62 -11.30 11.64
C VAL A 366 27.33 -9.97 11.37
N LEU A 367 27.42 -9.09 12.37
CA LEU A 367 28.05 -7.77 12.24
C LEU A 367 29.42 -7.76 12.90
N PHE A 368 30.38 -7.18 12.20
CA PHE A 368 31.77 -7.10 12.64
C PHE A 368 32.32 -5.71 12.41
N VAL A 369 33.27 -5.31 13.26
CA VAL A 369 34.06 -4.10 13.03
C VAL A 369 35.00 -4.36 11.86
N GLU A 370 35.20 -3.35 11.01
CA GLU A 370 36.13 -3.38 9.86
C GLU A 370 37.58 -3.68 10.25
#